data_AF-A0A6J2Y5S2-F1
#
_entry.id   AF-A0A6J2Y5S2-F1
#
_cell.length_a   1.000
_cell.length_b   1.000
_cell.length_c   1.000
_cell.angle_alpha   90.00
_cell.angle_beta   90.00
_cell.angle_gamma   90.00
#
_symmetry.space_group_name_H-M   'P 1'
#
loop_
_entity.id
_entity.type
_entity.pdbx_description
1 polymer ?
#
loop_
_entity_poly.entity_id
_entity_poly.type
_entity_poly.pdbx_seq_one_letter_code
_entity_poly.pdbx_strand_id
1 'polypeptide(L)'
;MIHWNICKNIGAPVKKNWYNHYPGKVVENDRGKILWDFRIQTDRRIEHNTPDIVVIIQETINIIDIAIPGDPRVRDKEIEKINKYQELGREMTRLWRKPFSVIPIVIGAMGAITSNLGKHLIDLEIMELSTAQFQKTAIFRTAQILRKHLRSFRPLVETRT
;
A
#
# COMPACT_ATOMS: atom_id res chain seq x y z
N MET A 1 -4.74 3.65 -5.94
CA MET A 1 -5.06 4.96 -5.32
C MET A 1 -3.88 5.53 -4.55
N ILE A 2 -3.41 4.90 -3.46
CA ILE A 2 -2.26 5.41 -2.68
C ILE A 2 -1.01 5.63 -3.55
N HIS A 3 -0.55 4.60 -4.26
CA HIS A 3 0.55 4.75 -5.22
C HIS A 3 0.31 5.85 -6.27
N TRP A 4 -0.93 6.04 -6.73
CA TRP A 4 -1.27 7.07 -7.70
C TRP A 4 -1.09 8.47 -7.12
N ASN A 5 -1.53 8.71 -5.88
CA ASN A 5 -1.32 9.98 -5.18
C ASN A 5 0.17 10.26 -4.93
N ILE A 6 0.91 9.27 -4.44
CA ILE A 6 2.35 9.44 -4.18
C ILE A 6 3.11 9.75 -5.48
N CYS A 7 2.80 9.04 -6.57
CA CYS A 7 3.36 9.35 -7.90
C CYS A 7 3.05 10.78 -8.33
N LYS A 8 1.82 11.24 -8.14
CA LYS A 8 1.41 12.60 -8.48
C LYS A 8 2.20 13.64 -7.66
N ASN A 9 2.43 13.38 -6.37
CA ASN A 9 3.18 14.28 -5.47
C ASN A 9 4.64 14.44 -5.91
N ILE A 10 5.31 13.34 -6.28
CA ILE A 10 6.68 13.39 -6.79
C ILE A 10 6.77 13.84 -8.25
N GLY A 11 5.65 14.13 -8.92
CA GLY A 11 5.63 14.54 -10.33
C GLY A 11 5.89 13.41 -11.34
N ALA A 12 5.70 12.15 -10.93
CA ALA A 12 5.81 11.01 -11.83
C ALA A 12 4.56 10.88 -12.74
N PRO A 13 4.70 10.31 -13.96
CA PRO A 13 3.57 10.10 -14.86
C PRO A 13 2.48 9.22 -14.24
N VAL A 14 1.23 9.69 -14.28
CA VAL A 14 0.06 8.94 -13.79
C VAL A 14 -1.07 8.96 -14.81
N LYS A 15 -1.97 7.98 -14.74
CA LYS A 15 -3.22 8.01 -15.53
C LYS A 15 -4.16 9.10 -15.02
N LYS A 16 -5.06 9.60 -15.89
CA LYS A 16 -6.09 10.59 -15.53
C LYS A 16 -6.91 10.18 -14.31
N ASN A 17 -7.33 8.92 -14.26
CA ASN A 17 -8.15 8.38 -13.19
C ASN A 17 -7.38 7.31 -12.39
N TRP A 18 -7.43 7.39 -11.06
CA TRP A 18 -6.71 6.48 -10.16
C TRP A 18 -7.10 5.00 -10.33
N TYR A 19 -8.34 4.71 -10.76
CA TYR A 19 -8.85 3.35 -10.95
C TYR A 19 -8.33 2.67 -12.22
N ASN A 20 -7.76 3.43 -13.15
CA ASN A 20 -7.07 2.93 -14.34
C ASN A 20 -5.53 2.87 -14.15
N HIS A 21 -5.04 3.28 -12.98
CA HIS A 21 -3.61 3.34 -12.68
C HIS A 21 -3.08 1.97 -12.25
N TYR A 22 -2.09 1.47 -12.99
CA TYR A 22 -1.34 0.28 -12.63
C TYR A 22 -0.02 0.68 -11.96
N PRO A 23 0.23 0.26 -10.71
CA PRO A 23 1.50 0.55 -10.02
C PRO A 23 2.68 -0.05 -10.77
N GLY A 24 3.69 0.77 -11.07
CA GLY A 24 4.98 0.27 -11.55
C GLY A 24 5.79 -0.29 -10.36
N LYS A 25 6.56 -1.35 -10.56
CA LYS A 25 7.37 -1.95 -9.48
C LYS A 25 8.37 -0.95 -8.88
N VAL A 26 8.96 -0.12 -9.73
CA VAL A 26 9.91 0.94 -9.35
C VAL A 26 9.54 2.20 -10.13
N VAL A 27 9.40 3.31 -9.43
CA VAL A 27 9.24 4.65 -10.01
C VAL A 27 10.27 5.54 -9.34
N GLU A 28 11.10 6.22 -10.11
CA GLU A 28 12.20 7.03 -9.60
C GLU A 28 12.36 8.28 -10.46
N ASN A 29 12.57 9.41 -9.80
CA ASN A 29 12.93 10.68 -10.40
C ASN A 29 13.72 11.53 -9.39
N ASP A 30 14.04 12.77 -9.77
CA ASP A 30 14.83 13.68 -8.94
C ASP A 30 14.18 14.04 -7.59
N ARG A 31 12.87 13.79 -7.43
CA ARG A 31 12.13 14.10 -6.19
C ARG A 31 12.00 12.91 -5.26
N GLY A 32 12.17 11.69 -5.75
CA GLY A 32 12.07 10.50 -4.91
C GLY A 32 11.95 9.19 -5.65
N LYS A 33 11.85 8.12 -4.85
CA LYS A 33 11.77 6.74 -5.30
C LYS A 33 10.60 6.02 -4.65
N ILE A 34 9.85 5.25 -5.43
CA ILE A 34 8.71 4.44 -4.99
C ILE A 34 8.99 3.01 -5.42
N LEU A 35 8.90 2.08 -4.47
CA LEU A 35 8.98 0.65 -4.70
C LEU A 35 7.63 0.03 -4.34
N TRP A 36 6.99 -0.64 -5.29
CA TRP A 36 5.68 -1.28 -5.10
C TRP A 36 5.82 -2.79 -5.13
N ASP A 37 5.34 -3.47 -4.09
CA ASP A 37 5.41 -4.95 -3.96
C ASP A 37 6.81 -5.48 -4.31
N PHE A 38 7.82 -4.77 -3.79
CA PHE A 38 9.22 -5.01 -4.10
C PHE A 38 9.91 -5.63 -2.90
N ARG A 39 10.50 -6.81 -3.10
CA ARG A 39 11.27 -7.50 -2.06
C ARG A 39 12.59 -6.77 -1.83
N ILE A 40 12.77 -6.23 -0.63
CA ILE A 40 14.01 -5.58 -0.22
C ILE A 40 15.03 -6.66 0.15
N GLN A 41 16.19 -6.62 -0.50
CA GLN A 41 17.32 -7.47 -0.15
C GLN A 41 18.12 -6.81 0.97
N THR A 42 18.40 -7.59 2.01
CA THR A 42 19.13 -7.17 3.21
C THR A 42 20.20 -8.21 3.52
N ASP A 43 21.32 -7.79 4.14
CA ASP A 43 22.41 -8.72 4.47
C ASP A 43 21.95 -9.79 5.47
N ARG A 44 21.03 -9.42 6.37
CA ARG A 44 20.38 -10.34 7.30
C ARG A 44 19.09 -10.89 6.70
N ARG A 45 18.77 -12.13 7.04
CA ARG A 45 17.49 -12.74 6.66
C ARG A 45 16.36 -12.12 7.50
N ILE A 46 15.49 -11.36 6.85
CA ILE A 46 14.27 -10.81 7.45
C ILE A 46 13.07 -11.55 6.87
N GLU A 47 12.18 -12.03 7.73
CA GLU A 47 10.97 -12.77 7.31
C GLU A 47 10.00 -11.88 6.52
N HIS A 48 9.83 -10.64 6.97
CA HIS A 48 8.93 -9.66 6.38
C HIS A 48 9.70 -8.55 5.65
N ASN A 49 10.12 -8.82 4.41
CA ASN A 49 10.92 -7.89 3.60
C ASN A 49 10.23 -7.41 2.31
N THR A 50 8.92 -7.62 2.19
CA THR A 50 8.12 -7.17 1.03
C THR A 50 6.93 -6.35 1.54
N PRO A 51 7.12 -5.06 1.85
CA PRO A 51 6.02 -4.14 2.14
C PRO A 51 5.16 -3.88 0.90
N ASP A 52 3.92 -3.43 1.09
CA ASP A 52 3.07 -3.01 -0.03
C ASP A 52 3.72 -1.88 -0.83
N ILE A 53 4.27 -0.88 -0.13
CA ILE A 53 4.98 0.26 -0.75
C ILE A 53 6.15 0.70 0.11
N VAL A 54 7.26 1.04 -0.51
CA VAL A 54 8.34 1.82 0.09
C VAL A 54 8.47 3.13 -0.68
N VAL A 55 8.56 4.24 0.02
CA VAL A 55 8.72 5.58 -0.56
C VAL A 55 9.93 6.26 0.05
N ILE A 56 10.81 6.79 -0.79
CA ILE A 56 11.97 7.58 -0.39
C ILE A 56 11.76 8.99 -0.92
N ILE A 57 11.40 9.91 -0.02
CA ILE A 57 11.17 11.34 -0.31
C ILE A 57 11.84 12.14 0.82
N GLN A 58 12.42 13.30 0.52
CA GLN A 58 13.06 14.17 1.52
C GLN A 58 14.04 13.41 2.43
N GLU A 59 14.87 12.56 1.84
CA GLU A 59 15.86 11.76 2.57
C GLU A 59 15.27 10.79 3.63
N THR A 60 13.96 10.54 3.63
CA THR A 60 13.29 9.64 4.59
C THR A 60 12.71 8.42 3.91
N ILE A 61 12.89 7.26 4.51
CA ILE A 61 12.34 5.98 4.05
C ILE A 61 10.98 5.77 4.73
N ASN A 62 9.91 5.76 3.95
CA ASN A 62 8.56 5.51 4.42
C ASN A 62 8.11 4.12 3.98
N ILE A 63 7.94 3.21 4.94
CA ILE A 63 7.44 1.85 4.72
C ILE A 63 5.93 1.88 4.93
N ILE A 64 5.17 1.64 3.88
CA ILE A 64 3.71 1.73 3.89
C ILE A 64 3.12 0.33 3.73
N ASP A 65 2.19 -0.01 4.61
CA ASP A 65 1.49 -1.30 4.58
C ASP A 65 0.00 -1.10 4.80
N ILE A 66 -0.83 -1.65 3.93
CA ILE A 66 -2.26 -1.37 3.84
C ILE A 66 -3.05 -2.59 4.35
N ALA A 67 -4.09 -2.39 5.16
CA ALA A 67 -5.02 -3.47 5.50
C ALA A 67 -6.45 -2.99 5.68
N ILE A 68 -7.35 -3.96 5.53
CA ILE A 68 -8.80 -3.76 5.65
C ILE A 68 -9.37 -4.83 6.60
N PRO A 69 -9.20 -4.66 7.93
CA PRO A 69 -9.75 -5.60 8.90
C PRO A 69 -11.25 -5.33 9.15
N GLY A 70 -11.89 -6.18 9.95
CA GLY A 70 -13.15 -5.79 10.59
C GLY A 70 -12.94 -4.64 11.57
N ASP A 71 -13.91 -3.73 11.68
CA ASP A 71 -13.79 -2.46 12.41
C ASP A 71 -13.24 -2.58 13.85
N PRO A 72 -13.63 -3.58 14.68
CA PRO A 72 -13.07 -3.72 16.02
C PRO A 72 -11.56 -3.99 16.07
N ARG A 73 -10.97 -4.51 14.97
CA ARG A 73 -9.56 -4.92 14.89
C ARG A 73 -8.65 -3.85 14.26
N VAL A 74 -9.18 -2.67 13.93
CA VAL A 74 -8.41 -1.62 13.24
C VAL A 74 -7.18 -1.21 14.04
N ARG A 75 -7.33 -0.97 15.35
CA ARG A 75 -6.23 -0.55 16.23
C ARG A 75 -5.16 -1.64 16.38
N ASP A 76 -5.58 -2.89 16.63
CA ASP A 76 -4.66 -4.01 16.80
C ASP A 76 -3.84 -4.24 15.51
N LYS A 77 -4.51 -4.15 14.36
CA LYS A 77 -3.87 -4.32 13.06
C LYS A 77 -2.90 -3.17 12.72
N GLU A 78 -3.17 -1.95 13.19
CA GLU A 78 -2.24 -0.82 13.07
C GLU A 78 -0.93 -1.12 13.84
N ILE A 79 -1.03 -1.51 15.11
CA ILE A 79 0.12 -1.82 15.98
C ILE A 79 0.91 -3.01 15.42
N GLU A 80 0.23 -4.07 14.99
CA GLU A 80 0.84 -5.25 14.38
C GLU A 80 1.74 -4.86 13.19
N LYS A 81 1.24 -4.00 12.29
CA LYS A 81 2.00 -3.55 11.11
C LYS A 81 3.19 -2.67 11.49
N ILE A 82 3.04 -1.76 12.46
CA ILE A 82 4.15 -0.92 12.93
C ILE A 82 5.29 -1.80 13.44
N ASN A 83 4.97 -2.81 14.25
CA ASN A 83 5.95 -3.74 14.82
C ASN A 83 6.58 -4.63 13.75
N LYS A 84 5.78 -5.12 12.80
CA LYS A 84 6.20 -6.02 11.72
C LYS A 84 7.39 -5.48 10.91
N TYR A 85 7.42 -4.17 10.63
CA TYR A 85 8.44 -3.58 9.76
C TYR A 85 9.57 -2.86 10.49
N GLN A 86 9.64 -2.92 11.83
CA GLN A 86 10.73 -2.27 12.58
C GLN A 86 12.10 -2.83 12.19
N GLU A 87 12.24 -4.15 12.07
CA GLU A 87 13.50 -4.78 11.71
C GLU A 87 13.94 -4.41 10.29
N LEU A 88 13.01 -4.50 9.33
CA LEU A 88 13.26 -4.09 7.95
C LEU A 88 13.70 -2.63 7.87
N GLY A 89 13.00 -1.73 8.57
CA GLY A 89 13.32 -0.31 8.58
C GLY A 89 14.74 -0.03 9.09
N ARG A 90 15.17 -0.69 10.16
CA ARG A 90 16.55 -0.55 10.68
C ARG A 90 17.59 -1.03 9.69
N GLU A 91 17.35 -2.16 9.03
CA GLU A 91 18.26 -2.67 8.00
C GLU A 91 18.33 -1.74 6.78
N MET A 92 17.20 -1.18 6.36
CA MET A 92 17.17 -0.18 5.28
C MET A 92 17.88 1.12 5.68
N THR A 93 17.74 1.59 6.91
CA THR A 93 18.51 2.73 7.44
C THR A 93 20.00 2.45 7.43
N ARG A 94 20.43 1.24 7.77
CA ARG A 94 21.84 0.82 7.69
C ARG A 94 22.36 0.84 6.25
N LEU A 95 21.56 0.33 5.30
CA LEU A 95 21.94 0.24 3.89
C LEU A 95 21.96 1.60 3.19
N TRP A 96 20.96 2.45 3.44
CA TRP A 96 20.74 3.69 2.69
C TRP A 96 21.09 4.96 3.47
N ARG A 97 21.47 4.84 4.74
CA ARG A 97 21.85 5.95 5.64
C ARG A 97 20.78 7.04 5.75
N LYS A 98 19.52 6.63 5.75
CA LYS A 98 18.35 7.51 5.84
C LYS A 98 17.46 7.08 7.01
N PRO A 99 16.85 8.01 7.77
CA PRO A 99 15.85 7.67 8.78
C PRO A 99 14.66 6.96 8.13
N PHE A 100 13.94 6.16 8.93
CA PHE A 100 12.75 5.46 8.46
C PHE A 100 11.52 5.77 9.32
N SER A 101 10.34 5.63 8.70
CA SER A 101 9.05 5.61 9.36
C SER A 101 8.22 4.44 8.83
N VAL A 102 7.39 3.84 9.70
CA VAL A 102 6.42 2.83 9.31
C VAL A 102 5.03 3.46 9.35
N ILE A 103 4.36 3.49 8.21
CA ILE A 103 3.10 4.18 7.98
C ILE A 103 2.01 3.13 7.68
N PRO A 104 1.33 2.61 8.70
CA PRO A 104 0.22 1.68 8.51
C PRO A 104 -1.03 2.42 8.00
N ILE A 105 -1.57 1.98 6.85
CA ILE A 105 -2.86 2.46 6.34
C ILE A 105 -3.91 1.38 6.63
N VAL A 106 -4.60 1.50 7.76
CA VAL A 106 -5.58 0.50 8.22
C VAL A 106 -6.97 1.11 8.29
N ILE A 107 -7.92 0.48 7.59
CA ILE A 107 -9.29 0.99 7.45
C ILE A 107 -10.27 -0.15 7.62
N GLY A 108 -11.19 -0.01 8.58
CA GLY A 108 -12.22 -1.00 8.85
C GLY A 108 -13.12 -1.23 7.62
N ALA A 109 -13.62 -2.45 7.48
CA ALA A 109 -14.55 -2.81 6.41
C ALA A 109 -15.78 -1.91 6.32
N MET A 110 -16.27 -1.37 7.45
CA MET A 110 -17.38 -0.41 7.51
C MET A 110 -16.93 1.05 7.65
N GLY A 111 -15.63 1.31 7.57
CA GLY A 111 -15.07 2.67 7.52
C GLY A 111 -14.48 3.18 8.82
N ALA A 112 -14.38 2.35 9.87
CA ALA A 112 -13.62 2.72 11.04
C ALA A 112 -12.17 3.08 10.68
N ILE A 113 -11.67 4.17 11.23
CA ILE A 113 -10.28 4.63 11.07
C ILE A 113 -9.69 4.97 12.43
N THR A 114 -8.37 4.89 12.55
CA THR A 114 -7.69 5.42 13.74
C THR A 114 -7.47 6.92 13.60
N SER A 115 -7.33 7.62 14.73
CA SER A 115 -6.97 9.04 14.77
C SER A 115 -5.61 9.33 14.10
N ASN A 116 -4.76 8.32 13.98
CA ASN A 116 -3.43 8.44 13.38
C ASN A 116 -3.47 8.47 11.85
N LEU A 117 -4.53 7.97 11.20
CA LEU A 117 -4.60 7.89 9.74
C LEU A 117 -4.41 9.26 9.08
N GLY A 118 -4.97 10.33 9.66
CA GLY A 118 -4.77 11.69 9.14
C GLY A 118 -3.31 12.11 9.17
N LYS A 119 -2.60 11.87 10.27
CA LYS A 119 -1.17 12.15 10.40
C LYS A 119 -0.35 11.35 9.38
N HIS A 120 -0.64 10.05 9.26
CA HIS A 120 0.02 9.16 8.30
C HIS A 120 -0.13 9.63 6.85
N LEU A 121 -1.29 10.19 6.48
CA LEU A 121 -1.51 10.74 5.14
C LEU A 121 -0.76 12.06 4.91
N ILE A 122 -0.69 12.92 5.94
CA ILE A 122 0.11 14.15 5.91
C ILE A 122 1.59 13.83 5.74
N ASP A 123 2.11 12.85 6.47
CA ASP A 123 3.52 12.40 6.37
C ASP A 123 3.88 11.87 4.96
N LEU A 124 2.87 11.46 4.18
CA LEU A 124 3.01 11.04 2.78
C LEU A 124 2.72 12.15 1.75
N GLU A 125 2.50 13.38 2.22
CA GLU A 125 2.04 14.54 1.43
C GLU A 125 0.71 14.27 0.68
N ILE A 126 -0.11 13.33 1.16
CA ILE A 126 -1.40 13.02 0.55
C ILE A 126 -2.46 13.91 1.20
N MET A 127 -2.74 15.05 0.56
CA MET A 127 -3.55 16.09 1.19
C MET A 127 -5.04 15.76 1.33
N GLU A 128 -5.64 14.93 0.46
CA GLU A 128 -7.06 14.60 0.60
C GLU A 128 -7.40 13.19 0.10
N LEU A 129 -7.47 12.24 1.03
CA LEU A 129 -8.14 10.97 0.82
C LEU A 129 -9.27 10.80 1.84
N SER A 130 -10.50 10.75 1.35
CA SER A 130 -11.67 10.41 2.17
C SER A 130 -11.67 8.92 2.52
N THR A 131 -12.22 8.58 3.70
CA THR A 131 -12.52 7.20 4.08
C THR A 131 -13.35 6.48 3.02
N ALA A 132 -14.30 7.18 2.40
CA ALA A 132 -15.11 6.69 1.30
C ALA A 132 -14.28 6.25 0.08
N GLN A 133 -13.20 6.95 -0.27
CA GLN A 133 -12.33 6.54 -1.38
C GLN A 133 -11.56 5.24 -1.07
N PHE A 134 -11.15 5.05 0.18
CA PHE A 134 -10.55 3.79 0.61
C PHE A 134 -11.54 2.63 0.61
N GLN A 135 -12.75 2.83 1.15
CA GLN A 135 -13.83 1.83 1.08
C GLN A 135 -14.18 1.48 -0.36
N LYS A 136 -14.32 2.49 -1.23
CA LYS A 136 -14.52 2.26 -2.67
C LYS A 136 -13.39 1.40 -3.24
N THR A 137 -12.13 1.72 -2.93
CA THR A 137 -10.98 0.93 -3.39
C THR A 137 -11.08 -0.52 -2.90
N ALA A 138 -11.45 -0.74 -1.65
CA ALA A 138 -11.67 -2.07 -1.08
C ALA A 138 -12.71 -2.87 -1.89
N ILE A 139 -13.89 -2.27 -2.06
CA ILE A 139 -15.02 -2.86 -2.79
C ILE A 139 -14.63 -3.15 -4.24
N PHE A 140 -13.99 -2.19 -4.92
CA PHE A 140 -13.53 -2.37 -6.30
C PHE A 140 -12.54 -3.52 -6.41
N ARG A 141 -11.57 -3.64 -5.49
CA ARG A 141 -10.60 -4.74 -5.49
C ARG A 141 -11.27 -6.08 -5.25
N THR A 142 -12.18 -6.17 -4.29
CA THR A 142 -12.98 -7.39 -4.04
C THR A 142 -13.79 -7.77 -5.28
N ALA A 143 -14.49 -6.82 -5.88
CA ALA A 143 -15.28 -7.06 -7.10
C ALA A 143 -14.40 -7.48 -8.29
N GLN A 144 -13.21 -6.91 -8.45
CA GLN A 144 -12.24 -7.31 -9.48
C GLN A 144 -11.73 -8.74 -9.26
N ILE A 145 -11.39 -9.11 -8.02
CA ILE A 145 -10.97 -10.48 -7.67
C ILE A 145 -12.11 -11.46 -7.94
N LEU A 146 -13.33 -11.16 -7.50
CA LEU A 146 -14.51 -11.98 -7.75
C LEU A 146 -14.78 -12.14 -9.24
N ARG A 147 -14.78 -11.06 -10.03
CA ARG A 147 -14.97 -11.14 -11.48
C ARG A 147 -13.89 -11.99 -12.16
N LYS A 148 -12.63 -11.88 -11.74
CA LYS A 148 -11.54 -12.70 -12.29
C LYS A 148 -11.77 -14.18 -11.98
N HIS A 149 -12.16 -14.50 -10.74
CA HIS A 149 -12.45 -15.87 -10.30
C HIS A 149 -13.67 -16.47 -11.01
N LEU A 150 -14.77 -15.72 -11.11
CA LEU A 150 -15.99 -16.15 -11.81
C LEU A 150 -15.77 -16.32 -13.31
N ARG A 151 -14.91 -15.51 -13.94
CA ARG A 151 -14.53 -15.68 -15.36
C ARG A 151 -13.62 -16.88 -15.59
N SER A 152 -12.81 -17.28 -14.60
CA SER A 152 -12.02 -18.52 -14.69
C SER A 152 -12.87 -19.78 -14.48
N PHE A 153 -14.07 -19.66 -13.91
CA PHE A 153 -15.07 -20.73 -13.92
C PHE A 153 -15.73 -20.80 -15.31
N ARG A 154 -15.19 -21.63 -16.20
CA ARG A 154 -15.98 -22.19 -17.30
C ARG A 154 -16.81 -23.35 -16.73
N PRO A 155 -18.15 -23.33 -16.78
CA PRO A 155 -18.92 -24.52 -16.47
C PRO A 155 -18.52 -25.63 -17.45
N LEU A 156 -18.14 -26.79 -16.91
CA LEU A 156 -17.92 -28.00 -17.68
C LEU A 156 -19.28 -28.56 -18.09
N VAL A 157 -19.64 -28.32 -19.37
CA VAL A 157 -20.52 -29.12 -20.24
C VAL A 157 -22.01 -29.10 -19.83
N GLU A 158 -22.95 -28.85 -20.74
CA GLU A 158 -23.55 -29.88 -21.60
C GLU A 158 -23.57 -29.50 -23.09
N THR A 159 -22.70 -30.15 -23.86
CA THR A 159 -22.92 -30.41 -25.27
C THR A 159 -24.08 -31.40 -25.39
N ARG A 160 -25.17 -30.92 -25.98
CA ARG A 160 -26.34 -31.68 -26.39
C ARG A 160 -25.93 -32.97 -27.11
N THR A 161 -26.50 -34.09 -26.65
CA THR A 161 -26.67 -35.30 -27.46
C THR A 161 -27.88 -35.16 -28.36
#